data_AF-A0A401GT14-F1
#
_entry.id   AF-A0A401GT14-F1
#
_cell.length_a   1.000
_cell.length_b   1.000
_cell.length_c   1.000
_cell.angle_alpha   90.00
_cell.angle_beta   90.00
_cell.angle_gamma   90.00
#
_symmetry.space_group_name_H-M   'P 1'
#
loop_
_entity.id
_entity.type
_entity.pdbx_description
1 polymer ?
#
loop_
_entity_poly.entity_id
_entity_poly.type
_entity_poly.pdbx_seq_one_letter_code
_entity_poly.pdbx_strand_id
1 'polypeptide(L)'
;MLGKIANVIGTRIPPAPPHVQTLPVCHAPILVPSRPVVNIQQPTIPWNPSSAPLYASNLTPLPAPSATPQAALSQNCKVVNLGGEDFAFDKTQVPDPPSIHFSDDIPRLFREWHSSTVLRIPINTGCSIPIKYWDLFYKKKSSVPGKEKAWGRVRMKWGNWKFIVEERDELGSDDAFWDVYSNENGERLRYQQILDKLKARRADRSACNAAAARSYFDGNLERADANGAF
;
A
#
# COMPACT_ATOMS: atom_id res chain seq x y z
N MET A 1 26.19 22.31 75.03
CA MET A 1 26.02 20.83 74.93
C MET A 1 24.82 20.58 74.02
N LEU A 2 24.97 19.82 72.93
CA LEU A 2 24.51 18.42 72.80
C LEU A 2 23.02 18.23 73.20
N GLY A 3 22.08 17.86 72.33
CA GLY A 3 22.17 17.57 70.89
C GLY A 3 20.80 17.25 70.24
N LYS A 4 20.85 16.80 68.97
CA LYS A 4 19.92 15.88 68.24
C LYS A 4 18.76 15.30 69.08
N ILE A 5 17.49 15.28 68.68
CA ILE A 5 16.85 14.65 67.50
C ILE A 5 15.41 15.22 67.34
N ALA A 6 14.66 15.13 66.23
CA ALA A 6 14.84 14.71 64.82
C ALA A 6 13.74 15.39 63.95
N ASN A 7 13.53 14.97 62.69
CA ASN A 7 12.50 15.51 61.78
C ASN A 7 11.69 14.35 61.15
N VAL A 8 10.35 14.38 61.23
CA VAL A 8 9.48 13.34 60.66
C VAL A 8 8.99 13.79 59.28
N ILE A 9 9.66 13.30 58.24
CA ILE A 9 9.23 13.51 56.84
C ILE A 9 8.22 12.41 56.50
N GLY A 10 6.94 12.77 56.43
CA GLY A 10 5.90 11.90 55.88
C GLY A 10 6.03 11.80 54.36
N THR A 11 6.65 10.74 53.86
CA THR A 11 6.71 10.42 52.43
C THR A 11 5.32 10.11 51.88
N ARG A 12 4.73 11.05 51.14
CA ARG A 12 3.58 10.74 50.26
C ARG A 12 4.06 9.80 49.16
N ILE A 13 3.56 8.57 49.18
CA ILE A 13 3.77 7.58 48.12
C ILE A 13 3.02 8.08 46.86
N PRO A 14 3.66 8.13 45.67
CA PRO A 14 2.96 8.46 44.43
C PRO A 14 1.96 7.35 44.07
N PRO A 15 0.82 7.67 43.43
CA PRO A 15 -0.12 6.64 42.98
C PRO A 15 0.57 5.68 42.01
N ALA A 16 0.30 4.38 42.17
CA ALA A 16 0.87 3.35 41.31
C ALA A 16 0.51 3.58 39.83
N PRO A 17 1.41 3.27 38.88
CA PRO A 17 1.06 3.30 37.47
C PRO A 17 -0.12 2.37 37.20
N PRO A 18 -1.03 2.72 36.27
CA PRO A 18 -2.19 1.88 35.95
C PRO A 18 -1.72 0.49 35.52
N HIS A 19 -2.39 -0.53 36.05
CA HIS A 19 -2.13 -1.92 35.69
C HIS A 19 -2.13 -2.07 34.16
N VAL A 20 -1.04 -2.60 33.60
CA VAL A 20 -1.00 -3.07 32.22
C VAL A 20 -1.88 -4.31 32.14
N GLN A 21 -3.20 -4.11 31.98
CA GLN A 21 -4.10 -5.17 31.57
C GLN A 21 -3.79 -5.49 30.11
N THR A 22 -3.03 -6.56 29.90
CA THR A 22 -2.86 -7.16 28.58
C THR A 22 -4.24 -7.58 28.05
N LEU A 23 -4.79 -6.76 27.15
CA LEU A 23 -6.01 -7.07 26.42
C LEU A 23 -5.84 -8.44 25.72
N PRO A 24 -6.90 -9.26 25.64
CA PRO A 24 -6.89 -10.45 24.80
C PRO A 24 -6.80 -10.02 23.33
N VAL A 25 -5.58 -10.00 22.79
CA VAL A 25 -5.40 -9.84 21.35
C VAL A 25 -5.84 -11.14 20.69
N CYS A 26 -6.91 -11.06 19.88
CA CYS A 26 -7.38 -12.17 19.04
C CYS A 26 -6.38 -12.43 17.90
N HIS A 27 -5.22 -13.00 18.23
CA HIS A 27 -4.25 -13.46 17.25
C HIS A 27 -4.72 -14.78 16.62
N ALA A 28 -4.95 -14.77 15.31
CA ALA A 28 -4.84 -15.99 14.52
C ALA A 28 -3.35 -16.39 14.40
N PRO A 29 -3.00 -17.67 14.42
CA PRO A 29 -1.60 -18.10 14.36
C PRO A 29 -1.00 -17.83 12.96
N ILE A 30 -0.04 -16.91 12.90
CA ILE A 30 0.73 -16.65 11.68
C ILE A 30 1.79 -17.75 11.52
N LEU A 31 1.56 -18.68 10.60
CA LEU A 31 2.57 -19.65 10.19
C LEU A 31 3.58 -18.95 9.26
N VAL A 32 4.81 -18.74 9.72
CA VAL A 32 5.89 -18.15 8.91
C VAL A 32 6.80 -19.27 8.36
N PRO A 33 6.79 -19.57 7.05
CA PRO A 33 7.74 -20.49 6.46
C PRO A 33 9.10 -19.79 6.25
N SER A 34 10.15 -20.33 6.89
CA SER A 34 11.53 -19.86 6.73
C SER A 34 12.05 -20.09 5.31
N ARG A 35 12.64 -19.06 4.69
CA ARG A 35 13.38 -19.19 3.42
C ARG A 35 14.84 -19.57 3.68
N PRO A 36 15.43 -20.53 2.93
CA PRO A 36 16.87 -20.75 2.95
C PRO A 36 17.60 -19.64 2.19
N VAL A 37 18.74 -19.19 2.72
CA VAL A 37 19.66 -18.26 2.06
C VAL A 37 20.52 -19.03 1.05
N VAL A 38 20.45 -18.67 -0.23
CA VAL A 38 21.39 -19.17 -1.25
C VAL A 38 22.55 -18.20 -1.35
N ASN A 39 23.72 -18.65 -0.91
CA ASN A 39 24.98 -17.92 -1.03
C ASN A 39 25.51 -18.03 -2.47
N ILE A 40 25.70 -16.91 -3.17
CA ILE A 40 26.26 -16.87 -4.52
C ILE A 40 27.67 -16.27 -4.44
N GLN A 41 28.70 -17.11 -4.58
CA GLN A 41 30.08 -16.66 -4.73
C GLN A 41 30.27 -15.93 -6.07
N GLN A 42 30.83 -14.74 -6.01
CA GLN A 42 31.20 -13.93 -7.18
C GLN A 42 32.66 -14.20 -7.56
N PRO A 43 32.98 -14.60 -8.81
CA PRO A 43 34.36 -14.77 -9.25
C PRO A 43 35.06 -13.42 -9.48
N THR A 44 36.23 -13.24 -8.89
CA THR A 44 37.14 -12.10 -9.14
C THR A 44 38.04 -12.40 -10.33
N ILE A 45 38.24 -11.44 -11.24
CA ILE A 45 39.28 -11.48 -12.28
C ILE A 45 40.19 -10.24 -12.12
N PRO A 46 41.54 -10.36 -12.24
CA PRO A 46 42.45 -9.29 -11.80
C PRO A 46 42.63 -8.16 -12.83
N TRP A 47 42.92 -6.95 -12.34
CA TRP A 47 43.47 -5.87 -13.15
C TRP A 47 44.92 -6.14 -13.59
N ASN A 48 45.26 -5.70 -14.80
CA ASN A 48 46.61 -5.71 -15.34
C ASN A 48 46.99 -4.30 -15.86
N PRO A 49 48.03 -3.64 -15.33
CA PRO A 49 48.52 -2.36 -15.82
C PRO A 49 49.75 -2.51 -16.75
N SER A 50 50.20 -1.39 -17.36
CA SER A 50 51.42 -1.21 -18.17
C SER A 50 51.33 -1.60 -19.66
N SER A 51 51.90 -0.88 -20.64
CA SER A 51 52.36 0.53 -20.75
C SER A 51 52.43 0.91 -22.25
N ALA A 52 52.39 2.20 -22.58
CA ALA A 52 52.46 2.70 -23.96
C ALA A 52 53.89 2.62 -24.59
N PRO A 53 54.06 2.96 -25.88
CA PRO A 53 54.35 4.38 -26.16
C PRO A 53 53.74 4.98 -27.45
N LEU A 54 53.37 6.26 -27.32
CA LEU A 54 53.58 7.39 -28.24
C LEU A 54 53.52 7.16 -29.77
N TYR A 55 52.49 7.73 -30.41
CA TYR A 55 52.68 8.59 -31.58
C TYR A 55 51.89 9.89 -31.42
N ALA A 56 52.43 10.99 -31.92
CA ALA A 56 51.98 12.34 -31.59
C ALA A 56 51.01 12.93 -32.62
N SER A 57 50.20 13.87 -32.13
CA SER A 57 49.56 14.96 -32.88
C SER A 57 48.52 14.61 -33.95
N ASN A 58 47.27 14.94 -33.66
CA ASN A 58 46.58 16.02 -34.42
C ASN A 58 45.58 16.74 -33.49
N LEU A 59 45.59 18.07 -33.53
CA LEU A 59 44.76 18.93 -32.70
C LEU A 59 43.37 19.08 -33.33
N THR A 60 42.34 18.56 -32.67
CA THR A 60 40.94 18.86 -32.97
C THR A 60 40.27 19.40 -31.71
N PRO A 61 39.68 20.61 -31.72
CA PRO A 61 39.00 21.14 -30.54
C PRO A 61 37.81 20.26 -30.14
N LEU A 62 37.83 19.79 -28.90
CA LEU A 62 36.70 19.08 -28.29
C LEU A 62 35.53 20.06 -28.13
N PRO A 63 34.34 19.82 -28.72
CA PRO A 63 33.16 20.56 -28.33
C PRO A 63 32.85 20.24 -26.87
N ALA A 64 32.63 21.26 -26.06
CA ALA A 64 32.30 21.11 -24.64
C ALA A 64 31.15 20.10 -24.45
N PRO A 65 31.12 19.31 -23.37
CA PRO A 65 30.01 18.41 -23.11
C PRO A 65 28.72 19.23 -22.99
N SER A 66 27.91 19.15 -24.04
CA SER A 66 26.61 19.82 -24.11
C SER A 66 25.82 19.49 -22.86
N ALA A 67 25.23 20.53 -22.26
CA ALA A 67 24.38 20.38 -21.09
C ALA A 67 23.41 19.22 -21.28
N THR A 68 23.28 18.38 -20.26
CA THR A 68 22.20 17.38 -20.16
C THR A 68 20.90 18.03 -20.64
N PRO A 69 20.19 17.42 -21.60
CA PRO A 69 18.81 17.79 -21.85
C PRO A 69 18.02 17.35 -20.62
N GLN A 70 17.95 18.25 -19.62
CA GLN A 70 16.87 18.27 -18.65
C GLN A 70 15.62 18.52 -19.48
N ALA A 71 15.07 17.42 -20.02
CA ALA A 71 13.86 17.43 -20.81
C ALA A 71 12.82 18.15 -19.97
N ALA A 72 12.44 19.34 -20.43
CA ALA A 72 11.45 20.14 -19.74
C ALA A 72 10.16 19.32 -19.72
N LEU A 73 9.88 18.69 -18.57
CA LEU A 73 8.67 17.92 -18.38
C LEU A 73 7.53 18.85 -18.74
N SER A 74 6.80 18.50 -19.81
CA SER A 74 5.73 19.34 -20.32
C SER A 74 4.77 19.66 -19.17
N GLN A 75 4.11 20.81 -19.19
CA GLN A 75 3.17 21.19 -18.12
C GLN A 75 2.05 20.13 -17.92
N ASN A 76 1.82 19.31 -18.94
CA ASN A 76 0.88 18.19 -18.94
C ASN A 76 1.47 16.88 -18.38
N CYS A 77 2.77 16.76 -18.16
CA CYS A 77 3.39 15.61 -17.52
C CYS A 77 3.05 15.53 -16.02
N LYS A 78 2.96 14.30 -15.49
CA LYS A 78 2.82 13.97 -14.08
C LYS A 78 3.58 12.68 -13.78
N VAL A 79 4.23 12.63 -12.62
CA VAL A 79 4.80 11.40 -12.05
C VAL A 79 3.86 10.84 -10.99
N VAL A 80 3.68 9.51 -10.96
CA VAL A 80 3.00 8.77 -9.89
C VAL A 80 3.78 7.51 -9.56
N ASN A 81 3.86 7.13 -8.29
CA ASN A 81 4.51 5.89 -7.91
C ASN A 81 3.56 4.69 -8.09
N LEU A 82 3.99 3.68 -8.85
CA LEU A 82 3.23 2.47 -9.16
C LEU A 82 3.84 1.23 -8.46
N GLY A 83 3.96 1.30 -7.13
CA GLY A 83 4.42 0.16 -6.31
C GLY A 83 5.92 0.04 -6.20
N GLY A 84 6.61 1.18 -6.06
CA GLY A 84 8.07 1.29 -5.95
C GLY A 84 8.70 2.01 -7.14
N GLU A 85 8.09 1.95 -8.32
CA GLU A 85 8.58 2.60 -9.53
C GLU A 85 7.85 3.92 -9.82
N ASP A 86 8.61 4.97 -10.15
CA ASP A 86 8.06 6.29 -10.50
C ASP A 86 7.71 6.35 -11.99
N PHE A 87 6.41 6.45 -12.27
CA PHE A 87 5.86 6.41 -13.62
C PHE A 87 5.44 7.81 -14.08
N ALA A 88 6.14 8.33 -15.08
CA ALA A 88 5.81 9.60 -15.75
C ALA A 88 4.81 9.40 -16.91
N PHE A 89 3.77 10.23 -16.96
CA PHE A 89 2.77 10.20 -18.04
C PHE A 89 2.22 11.59 -18.38
N ASP A 90 1.67 11.73 -19.58
CA ASP A 90 0.93 12.93 -19.99
C ASP A 90 -0.55 12.83 -19.56
N LYS A 91 -1.03 13.81 -18.78
CA LYS A 91 -2.40 13.93 -18.29
C LYS A 91 -3.44 13.88 -19.43
N THR A 92 -3.11 14.40 -20.61
CA THR A 92 -4.01 14.41 -21.78
C THR A 92 -4.20 13.04 -22.41
N GLN A 93 -3.27 12.11 -22.17
CA GLN A 93 -3.22 10.77 -22.79
C GLN A 93 -3.85 9.67 -21.93
N VAL A 94 -4.43 10.01 -20.78
CA VAL A 94 -5.15 9.05 -19.93
C VAL A 94 -6.48 8.71 -20.60
N PRO A 95 -6.73 7.46 -21.05
CA PRO A 95 -8.00 7.08 -21.63
C PRO A 95 -9.12 7.13 -20.58
N ASP A 96 -10.38 7.08 -21.00
CA ASP A 96 -11.47 6.82 -20.05
C ASP A 96 -11.41 5.34 -19.57
N PRO A 97 -11.80 5.05 -18.32
CA PRO A 97 -11.78 3.69 -17.81
C PRO A 97 -12.81 2.84 -18.57
N PRO A 98 -12.42 1.66 -19.08
CA PRO A 98 -13.32 0.81 -19.85
C PRO A 98 -14.46 0.27 -18.97
N SER A 99 -15.61 -0.02 -19.60
CA SER A 99 -16.81 -0.50 -18.92
C SER A 99 -16.73 -1.99 -18.55
N ILE A 100 -15.75 -2.35 -17.72
CA ILE A 100 -15.53 -3.72 -17.26
C ILE A 100 -16.37 -4.06 -16.01
N HIS A 101 -16.64 -5.35 -15.86
CA HIS A 101 -17.36 -5.97 -14.75
C HIS A 101 -16.69 -7.30 -14.41
N PHE A 102 -16.66 -7.65 -13.12
CA PHE A 102 -16.08 -8.90 -12.59
C PHE A 102 -17.05 -9.63 -11.64
N SER A 103 -18.35 -9.36 -11.78
CA SER A 103 -19.41 -10.04 -11.02
C SER A 103 -19.41 -11.55 -11.19
N ASP A 104 -18.98 -11.99 -12.37
CA ASP A 104 -19.08 -13.38 -12.85
C ASP A 104 -17.70 -14.04 -13.03
N ASP A 105 -16.62 -13.27 -12.83
CA ASP A 105 -15.22 -13.69 -12.98
C ASP A 105 -14.31 -12.96 -11.98
N ILE A 106 -14.42 -13.37 -10.71
CA ILE A 106 -13.58 -12.91 -9.61
C ILE A 106 -12.10 -13.35 -9.77
N PRO A 107 -11.77 -14.57 -10.26
CA PRO A 107 -10.37 -14.94 -10.55
C PRO A 107 -9.68 -13.98 -11.53
N ARG A 108 -10.39 -13.48 -12.55
CA ARG A 108 -9.86 -12.42 -13.41
C ARG A 108 -9.69 -11.09 -12.67
N LEU A 109 -10.59 -10.72 -11.75
CA LEU A 109 -10.39 -9.53 -10.92
C LEU A 109 -9.06 -9.60 -10.17
N PHE A 110 -8.75 -10.73 -9.51
CA PHE A 110 -7.46 -10.90 -8.83
C PHE A 110 -6.30 -10.64 -9.80
N ARG A 111 -6.29 -11.27 -10.98
CA ARG A 111 -5.24 -11.05 -12.00
C ARG A 111 -5.12 -9.58 -12.43
N GLU A 112 -6.22 -8.95 -12.84
CA GLU A 112 -6.20 -7.57 -13.39
C GLU A 112 -5.95 -6.50 -12.30
N TRP A 113 -6.19 -6.83 -11.02
CA TRP A 113 -5.89 -5.94 -9.89
C TRP A 113 -4.39 -5.69 -9.71
N HIS A 114 -3.57 -6.75 -9.80
CA HIS A 114 -2.11 -6.64 -9.71
C HIS A 114 -1.44 -6.41 -11.07
N SER A 115 -1.97 -7.06 -12.12
CA SER A 115 -1.39 -7.13 -13.46
C SER A 115 -2.48 -6.94 -14.53
N SER A 116 -3.03 -5.73 -14.61
CA SER A 116 -3.98 -5.35 -15.66
C SER A 116 -3.36 -5.45 -17.05
N THR A 117 -4.16 -5.84 -18.03
CA THR A 117 -3.89 -5.58 -19.46
C THR A 117 -4.93 -4.64 -20.08
N VAL A 118 -6.00 -4.37 -19.34
CA VAL A 118 -7.25 -3.74 -19.79
C VAL A 118 -7.14 -2.25 -20.07
N LEU A 119 -6.20 -1.54 -19.43
CA LEU A 119 -6.02 -0.10 -19.60
C LEU A 119 -4.55 0.20 -19.82
N ARG A 120 -4.23 0.82 -20.97
CA ARG A 120 -2.86 1.14 -21.41
C ARG A 120 -2.80 2.61 -21.81
N ILE A 121 -1.71 3.30 -21.50
CA ILE A 121 -1.47 4.66 -22.04
C ILE A 121 -0.78 4.51 -23.40
N PRO A 122 -1.37 5.00 -24.50
CA PRO A 122 -1.00 4.54 -25.84
C PRO A 122 0.32 5.11 -26.38
N ILE A 123 0.77 6.27 -25.91
CA ILE A 123 1.61 7.16 -26.74
C ILE A 123 3.11 7.23 -26.41
N ASN A 124 3.63 6.67 -25.31
CA ASN A 124 5.09 6.64 -25.08
C ASN A 124 5.66 5.50 -24.23
N THR A 125 4.86 4.79 -23.41
CA THR A 125 5.40 3.78 -22.47
C THR A 125 4.87 2.36 -22.69
N GLY A 126 3.73 2.17 -23.37
CA GLY A 126 3.13 0.83 -23.58
C GLY A 126 2.64 0.12 -22.30
N CYS A 127 2.92 0.69 -21.13
CA CYS A 127 2.56 0.20 -19.82
C CYS A 127 1.04 0.09 -19.66
N SER A 128 0.61 -1.05 -19.12
CA SER A 128 -0.73 -1.22 -18.60
C SER A 128 -0.82 -0.69 -17.16
N ILE A 129 -2.01 -0.26 -16.76
CA ILE A 129 -2.27 0.28 -15.42
C ILE A 129 -3.10 -0.74 -14.62
N PRO A 130 -2.50 -1.45 -13.65
CA PRO A 130 -3.18 -2.29 -12.67
C PRO A 130 -4.38 -1.58 -12.03
N ILE A 131 -5.50 -2.28 -11.85
CA ILE A 131 -6.75 -1.66 -11.37
C ILE A 131 -6.58 -1.00 -10.01
N LYS A 132 -5.69 -1.53 -9.15
CA LYS A 132 -5.32 -0.93 -7.86
C LYS A 132 -4.85 0.52 -7.93
N TYR A 133 -4.27 0.96 -9.04
CA TYR A 133 -3.72 2.32 -9.21
C TYR A 133 -4.66 3.30 -9.90
N TRP A 134 -5.84 2.87 -10.38
CA TRP A 134 -6.75 3.74 -11.14
C TRP A 134 -7.15 5.01 -10.39
N ASP A 135 -7.18 4.96 -9.06
CA ASP A 135 -7.52 6.10 -8.23
C ASP A 135 -6.47 7.23 -8.26
N LEU A 136 -5.20 6.93 -8.61
CA LEU A 136 -4.12 7.90 -8.82
C LEU A 136 -4.29 8.73 -10.10
N PHE A 137 -5.05 8.21 -11.06
CA PHE A 137 -5.33 8.83 -12.36
C PHE A 137 -6.72 9.49 -12.40
N TYR A 138 -7.76 8.84 -11.85
CA TYR A 138 -9.15 9.27 -12.05
C TYR A 138 -9.76 10.07 -10.88
N LYS A 139 -9.28 9.97 -9.63
CA LYS A 139 -9.80 10.83 -8.54
C LYS A 139 -9.52 12.30 -8.84
N LYS A 140 -10.44 13.21 -8.51
CA LYS A 140 -10.30 14.68 -8.69
C LYS A 140 -8.94 15.27 -8.22
N LYS A 141 -8.33 14.69 -7.18
CA LYS A 141 -6.98 15.08 -6.70
C LYS A 141 -5.81 14.63 -7.59
N SER A 142 -6.06 13.96 -8.71
CA SER A 142 -5.04 13.46 -9.63
C SER A 142 -4.46 14.56 -10.53
N SER A 143 -5.12 15.71 -10.62
CA SER A 143 -4.81 16.79 -11.57
C SER A 143 -4.85 16.36 -13.04
N VAL A 144 -5.58 15.28 -13.36
CA VAL A 144 -5.89 14.84 -14.72
C VAL A 144 -7.25 15.45 -15.12
N PRO A 145 -7.30 16.40 -16.07
CA PRO A 145 -8.51 17.19 -16.34
C PRO A 145 -9.63 16.34 -16.99
N GLY A 146 -10.88 16.64 -16.64
CA GLY A 146 -12.07 16.08 -17.28
C GLY A 146 -12.42 14.64 -16.89
N LYS A 147 -11.69 14.04 -15.93
CA LYS A 147 -11.85 12.63 -15.53
C LYS A 147 -12.84 12.39 -14.38
N GLU A 148 -13.42 13.42 -13.79
CA GLU A 148 -14.36 13.32 -12.67
C GLU A 148 -15.62 12.52 -13.03
N LYS A 149 -16.18 12.76 -14.22
CA LYS A 149 -17.35 12.02 -14.74
C LYS A 149 -17.00 10.55 -14.97
N ALA A 150 -15.82 10.27 -15.52
CA ALA A 150 -15.30 8.91 -15.70
C ALA A 150 -15.13 8.18 -14.37
N TRP A 151 -14.51 8.83 -13.38
CA TRP A 151 -14.37 8.28 -12.03
C TRP A 151 -15.73 8.00 -11.37
N GLY A 152 -16.70 8.92 -11.51
CA GLY A 152 -18.06 8.73 -10.99
C GLY A 152 -18.70 7.41 -11.43
N ARG A 153 -18.50 7.01 -12.70
CA ARG A 153 -19.05 5.75 -13.26
C ARG A 153 -18.40 4.48 -12.69
N VAL A 154 -17.14 4.53 -12.25
CA VAL A 154 -16.38 3.34 -11.83
C VAL A 154 -16.09 3.28 -10.33
N ARG A 155 -16.08 4.42 -9.61
CA ARG A 155 -15.68 4.52 -8.19
C ARG A 155 -16.33 3.48 -7.28
N MET A 156 -17.63 3.26 -7.42
CA MET A 156 -18.37 2.28 -6.60
C MET A 156 -17.93 0.84 -6.91
N LYS A 157 -17.78 0.50 -8.20
CA LYS A 157 -17.28 -0.82 -8.62
C LYS A 157 -15.84 -1.03 -8.14
N TRP A 158 -14.97 -0.03 -8.33
CA TRP A 158 -13.58 -0.05 -7.88
C TRP A 158 -13.46 -0.22 -6.37
N GLY A 159 -14.31 0.43 -5.57
CA GLY A 159 -14.34 0.25 -4.12
C GLY A 159 -14.74 -1.17 -3.70
N ASN A 160 -15.72 -1.77 -4.38
CA ASN A 160 -16.12 -3.15 -4.15
C ASN A 160 -15.03 -4.15 -4.58
N TRP A 161 -14.43 -3.94 -5.75
CA TRP A 161 -13.30 -4.73 -6.24
C TRP A 161 -12.14 -4.70 -5.26
N LYS A 162 -11.76 -3.49 -4.83
CA LYS A 162 -10.71 -3.28 -3.83
C LYS A 162 -10.97 -4.12 -2.57
N PHE A 163 -12.20 -4.11 -2.05
CA PHE A 163 -12.53 -4.80 -0.81
C PHE A 163 -12.47 -6.34 -0.94
N ILE A 164 -12.83 -6.89 -2.10
CA ILE A 164 -12.69 -8.33 -2.38
C ILE A 164 -11.22 -8.73 -2.52
N VAL A 165 -10.39 -7.93 -3.20
CA VAL A 165 -8.98 -8.27 -3.38
C VAL A 165 -8.15 -8.06 -2.11
N GLU A 166 -8.45 -7.03 -1.30
CA GLU A 166 -7.82 -6.86 0.03
C GLU A 166 -8.07 -8.08 0.93
N GLU A 167 -9.27 -8.66 0.95
CA GLU A 167 -9.52 -9.91 1.68
C GLU A 167 -8.74 -11.10 1.10
N ARG A 168 -8.68 -11.26 -0.23
CA ARG A 168 -7.89 -12.31 -0.87
C ARG A 168 -6.39 -12.17 -0.59
N ASP A 169 -5.89 -10.95 -0.47
CA ASP A 169 -4.50 -10.67 -0.09
C ASP A 169 -4.26 -10.92 1.40
N GLU A 170 -5.22 -10.61 2.29
CA GLU A 170 -5.20 -10.99 3.72
C GLU A 170 -5.21 -12.52 3.92
N LEU A 171 -5.93 -13.28 3.08
CA LEU A 171 -5.97 -14.74 3.07
C LEU A 171 -4.80 -15.39 2.29
N GLY A 172 -4.02 -14.61 1.55
CA GLY A 172 -2.78 -15.01 0.88
C GLY A 172 -2.94 -15.72 -0.48
N SER A 173 -3.95 -16.58 -0.66
CA SER A 173 -4.17 -17.32 -1.92
C SER A 173 -5.62 -17.30 -2.42
N ASP A 174 -5.80 -17.58 -3.71
CA ASP A 174 -7.13 -17.75 -4.32
C ASP A 174 -7.87 -18.93 -3.68
N ASP A 175 -7.18 -20.02 -3.38
CA ASP A 175 -7.78 -21.22 -2.77
C ASP A 175 -8.24 -20.94 -1.33
N ALA A 176 -7.40 -20.30 -0.51
CA ALA A 176 -7.75 -19.90 0.86
C ALA A 176 -8.91 -18.89 0.88
N PHE A 177 -9.02 -18.04 -0.15
CA PHE A 177 -10.20 -17.21 -0.35
C PHE A 177 -11.45 -18.06 -0.66
N TRP A 178 -11.37 -19.02 -1.56
CA TRP A 178 -12.52 -19.87 -1.90
C TRP A 178 -12.93 -20.84 -0.79
N ASP A 179 -12.02 -21.25 0.09
CA ASP A 179 -12.35 -22.02 1.31
C ASP A 179 -13.29 -21.23 2.25
N VAL A 180 -13.09 -19.91 2.37
CA VAL A 180 -13.93 -19.01 3.19
C VAL A 180 -15.20 -18.57 2.46
N TYR A 181 -15.11 -18.43 1.13
CA TYR A 181 -16.16 -17.87 0.26
C TYR A 181 -16.83 -18.90 -0.65
N SER A 182 -16.96 -20.15 -0.18
CA SER A 182 -17.86 -21.16 -0.74
C SER A 182 -19.05 -21.44 0.21
N ASN A 183 -20.07 -22.14 -0.28
CA ASN A 183 -21.18 -22.64 0.51
C ASN A 183 -20.90 -24.08 1.02
N GLU A 184 -21.85 -24.65 1.77
CA GLU A 184 -21.75 -26.01 2.35
C GLU A 184 -21.60 -27.12 1.30
N ASN A 185 -22.03 -26.88 0.06
CA ASN A 185 -21.89 -27.80 -1.07
C ASN A 185 -20.53 -27.66 -1.79
N GLY A 186 -19.64 -26.76 -1.33
CA GLY A 186 -18.38 -26.41 -2.01
C GLY A 186 -18.55 -25.49 -3.23
N GLU A 187 -19.74 -24.93 -3.46
CA GLU A 187 -19.98 -23.98 -4.56
C GLU A 187 -19.55 -22.58 -4.14
N ARG A 188 -18.81 -21.89 -5.02
CA ARG A 188 -18.34 -20.52 -4.80
C ARG A 188 -19.52 -19.56 -4.64
N LEU A 189 -19.46 -18.71 -3.62
CA LEU A 189 -20.45 -17.66 -3.39
C LEU A 189 -20.42 -16.62 -4.52
N ARG A 190 -21.59 -16.08 -4.86
CA ARG A 190 -21.69 -15.01 -5.87
C ARG A 190 -21.09 -13.71 -5.35
N TYR A 191 -20.60 -12.88 -6.25
CA TYR A 191 -19.99 -11.58 -5.97
C TYR A 191 -20.73 -10.72 -4.93
N GLN A 192 -22.06 -10.64 -5.01
CA GLN A 192 -22.84 -9.87 -4.05
C GLN A 192 -22.86 -10.52 -2.64
N GLN A 193 -22.97 -11.85 -2.56
CA GLN A 193 -22.93 -12.58 -1.28
C GLN A 193 -21.57 -12.43 -0.58
N ILE A 194 -20.48 -12.41 -1.35
CA ILE A 194 -19.12 -12.13 -0.87
C ILE A 194 -19.06 -10.71 -0.29
N LEU A 195 -19.51 -9.70 -1.04
CA LEU A 195 -19.52 -8.31 -0.56
C LEU A 195 -20.35 -8.13 0.71
N ASP A 196 -21.48 -8.82 0.84
CA ASP A 196 -22.35 -8.67 1.99
C ASP A 196 -21.79 -9.39 3.23
N LYS A 197 -21.19 -10.58 3.08
CA LYS A 197 -20.35 -11.21 4.13
C LYS A 197 -19.21 -10.29 4.58
N LEU A 198 -18.49 -9.69 3.63
CA LEU A 198 -17.37 -8.76 3.91
C LEU A 198 -17.82 -7.52 4.68
N LYS A 199 -18.93 -6.89 4.26
CA LYS A 199 -19.51 -5.73 4.96
C LYS A 199 -19.95 -6.08 6.38
N ALA A 200 -20.61 -7.22 6.57
CA ALA A 200 -21.03 -7.70 7.89
C ALA A 200 -19.82 -7.86 8.82
N ARG A 201 -18.82 -8.67 8.42
CA ARG A 201 -17.57 -8.86 9.19
C ARG A 201 -16.86 -7.55 9.51
N ARG A 202 -16.87 -6.57 8.60
CA ARG A 202 -16.31 -5.23 8.84
C ARG A 202 -17.14 -4.41 9.84
N ALA A 203 -18.46 -4.48 9.78
CA ALA A 203 -19.34 -3.85 10.75
C ALA A 203 -19.13 -4.44 12.15
N ASP A 204 -19.07 -5.77 12.26
CA ASP A 204 -18.80 -6.49 13.51
C ASP A 204 -17.43 -6.08 14.09
N ARG A 205 -16.37 -6.12 13.28
CA ARG A 205 -15.03 -5.67 13.67
C ARG A 205 -15.01 -4.20 14.10
N SER A 206 -15.75 -3.32 13.42
CA SER A 206 -15.90 -1.92 13.81
C SER A 206 -16.64 -1.75 15.14
N ALA A 207 -17.69 -2.56 15.39
CA ALA A 207 -18.41 -2.56 16.66
C ALA A 207 -17.55 -3.08 17.82
N CYS A 208 -16.82 -4.19 17.61
CA CYS A 208 -15.86 -4.70 18.59
C CYS A 208 -14.76 -3.68 18.91
N ASN A 209 -14.18 -3.03 17.90
CA ASN A 209 -13.16 -2.00 18.09
C ASN A 209 -13.72 -0.77 18.84
N ALA A 210 -14.95 -0.35 18.53
CA ALA A 210 -15.61 0.75 19.24
C ALA A 210 -15.94 0.39 20.70
N ALA A 211 -16.34 -0.85 20.98
CA ALA A 211 -16.55 -1.35 22.34
C ALA A 211 -15.23 -1.45 23.12
N ALA A 212 -14.15 -1.94 22.49
CA ALA A 212 -12.82 -1.99 23.08
C ALA A 212 -12.27 -0.59 23.39
N ALA A 213 -12.44 0.38 22.49
CA ALA A 213 -12.08 1.78 22.72
C ALA A 213 -12.87 2.36 23.90
N ARG A 214 -14.20 2.20 23.92
CA ARG A 214 -15.04 2.64 25.06
C ARG A 214 -14.61 2.00 26.37
N SER A 215 -14.25 0.72 26.38
CA SER A 215 -13.75 0.04 27.58
C SER A 215 -12.38 0.56 28.03
N TYR A 216 -11.46 0.84 27.10
CA TYR A 216 -10.12 1.35 27.40
C TYR A 216 -10.17 2.76 28.04
N PHE A 217 -11.11 3.59 27.61
CA PHE A 217 -11.31 4.95 28.13
C PHE A 217 -12.30 5.03 29.31
N ASP A 218 -12.64 3.91 29.96
CA ASP A 218 -13.62 3.84 31.06
C ASP A 218 -14.98 4.50 30.73
N GLY A 219 -15.41 4.38 29.47
CA GLY A 219 -16.62 4.98 28.92
C GLY A 219 -16.51 6.47 28.55
N ASN A 220 -15.40 7.15 28.89
CA ASN A 220 -15.21 8.58 28.68
C ASN A 220 -14.16 8.87 27.58
N LEU A 221 -14.63 9.05 26.34
CA LEU A 221 -13.75 9.34 25.19
C LEU A 221 -13.13 10.76 25.22
N GLU A 222 -13.59 11.64 26.12
CA GLU A 222 -13.08 13.01 26.30
C GLU A 222 -11.85 13.09 27.23
N ARG A 223 -11.27 11.96 27.64
CA ARG A 223 -10.09 11.96 28.52
C ARG A 223 -8.88 12.58 27.82
N ALA A 224 -8.02 13.23 28.61
CA ALA A 224 -6.80 13.86 28.10
C ALA A 224 -5.85 12.87 27.39
N ASP A 225 -5.85 11.59 27.77
CA ASP A 225 -5.06 10.54 27.11
C ASP A 225 -5.63 10.07 25.76
N ALA A 226 -6.89 10.41 25.44
CA ALA A 226 -7.48 10.20 24.12
C ALA A 226 -6.99 11.21 23.07
N ASN A 227 -6.33 12.30 23.47
CA ASN A 227 -5.72 13.32 22.59
C ASN A 227 -6.65 13.88 21.48
N GLY A 228 -7.98 13.90 21.70
CA GLY A 228 -8.96 14.36 20.71
C GLY A 228 -9.08 13.44 19.48
N ALA A 229 -8.82 12.15 19.63
CA ALA A 229 -8.89 11.16 18.54
C ALA A 229 -10.31 10.66 18.21
N PHE A 230 -11.33 11.08 18.95
CA PHE A 230 -12.74 10.65 18.85
C PHE A 230 -13.67 11.85 18.67
#